data_AF-A0A3S4JH02-F1
#
_entry.id   AF-A0A3S4JH02-F1
#
_cell.length_a   1.000
_cell.length_b   1.000
_cell.length_c   1.000
_cell.angle_alpha   90.00
_cell.angle_beta   90.00
_cell.angle_gamma   90.00
#
_symmetry.space_group_name_H-M   'P 1'
#
loop_
_entity.id
_entity.type
_entity.pdbx_description
1 polymer ?
#
loop_
_entity_poly.entity_id
_entity_poly.type
_entity_poly.pdbx_seq_one_letter_code
_entity_poly.pdbx_strand_id
1 'polypeptide(L)' 'MRFTANETLKRIQADPDRLTQVLLNLYLNAIHAIGRQGTITVEAKESGTDRVIITVTDSGKGIAPDQLEAIFTPYFTNQS' A
#
# COMPACT_ATOMS: atom_id res chain seq x y z
N MET A 1 0.04 -5.96 -12.11
CA MET A 1 0.78 -5.04 -11.21
C MET A 1 1.42 -3.96 -12.06
N ARG A 2 1.36 -2.69 -11.62
CA ARG A 2 2.06 -1.56 -12.25
C ARG A 2 2.89 -0.87 -11.19
N PHE A 3 4.17 -0.64 -11.48
CA PHE A 3 5.08 0.07 -10.60
C PHE A 3 5.63 1.27 -11.33
N THR A 4 5.49 2.44 -10.73
CA THR A 4 6.02 3.71 -11.22
C THR A 4 6.83 4.35 -10.11
N ALA A 5 8.15 4.29 -10.23
CA ALA A 5 9.05 5.08 -9.42
C ALA A 5 9.55 6.26 -10.25
N ASN A 6 9.64 7.44 -9.64
CA ASN A 6 10.39 8.53 -10.25
C ASN A 6 11.89 8.14 -10.27
N GLU A 7 12.54 8.22 -11.43
CA GLU A 7 13.95 7.87 -11.61
C GLU A 7 14.90 8.69 -10.73
N THR A 8 14.42 9.83 -10.22
CA THR A 8 15.19 10.74 -9.36
C THR A 8 14.91 10.58 -7.86
N LEU A 9 14.24 9.50 -7.42
CA LEU A 9 13.89 9.34 -6.00
C LEU A 9 15.13 9.38 -5.11
N LYS A 10 15.14 10.33 -4.16
CA LYS A 10 16.11 10.36 -3.07
C LYS A 10 16.13 9.06 -2.28
N ARG A 11 17.33 8.69 -1.84
CA ARG A 11 17.50 7.66 -0.82
C ARG A 11 17.02 8.19 0.53
N ILE A 12 16.38 7.32 1.29
CA ILE A 12 15.94 7.58 2.66
C ILE A 12 16.61 6.58 3.61
N GLN A 13 16.71 6.94 4.88
CA GLN A 13 17.08 5.98 5.92
C GLN A 13 15.83 5.23 6.37
N ALA A 14 15.84 3.91 6.22
CA ALA A 14 14.77 3.02 6.64
C ALA A 14 15.33 1.64 6.96
N ASP A 15 14.58 0.87 7.75
CA ASP A 15 14.80 -0.56 7.93
C ASP A 15 14.19 -1.30 6.72
N PRO A 16 15.00 -1.94 5.86
CA PRO A 16 14.52 -2.57 4.63
C PRO A 16 13.61 -3.77 4.89
N ASP A 17 13.80 -4.49 6.00
CA ASP A 17 13.00 -5.67 6.33
C ASP A 17 11.62 -5.23 6.82
N ARG A 18 11.55 -4.19 7.66
CA ARG A 18 10.27 -3.59 8.07
C ARG A 18 9.51 -3.00 6.90
N LEU A 19 10.19 -2.34 5.97
CA LEU A 19 9.55 -1.78 4.79
C LEU A 19 8.97 -2.89 3.89
N THR A 20 9.73 -3.97 3.70
CA THR A 20 9.28 -5.16 2.99
C THR A 20 8.01 -5.74 3.64
N GLN A 21 7.99 -5.88 4.97
CA GLN A 21 6.85 -6.38 5.71
C GLN A 21 5.59 -5.51 5.53
N VAL A 22 5.74 -4.18 5.61
CA VAL A 22 4.64 -3.23 5.41
C VAL A 22 4.08 -3.36 3.99
N LEU A 23 4.94 -3.37 2.98
CA LEU A 23 4.51 -3.49 1.59
C LEU A 23 3.82 -4.83 1.33
N LEU A 24 4.35 -5.94 1.86
CA LEU A 24 3.71 -7.26 1.75
C LEU A 24 2.29 -7.26 2.34
N ASN A 25 2.10 -6.66 3.51
CA ASN A 25 0.78 -6.57 4.14
C ASN A 25 -0.20 -5.79 3.26
N LEU A 26 0.23 -4.67 2.67
CA LEU A 26 -0.60 -3.89 1.75
C LEU A 26 -0.93 -4.66 0.47
N TYR A 27 0.04 -5.39 -0.09
CA TYR A 27 -0.20 -6.23 -1.28
C TYR A 27 -1.18 -7.36 -1.01
N LEU A 28 -1.07 -8.05 0.13
CA LEU A 28 -2.00 -9.11 0.51
C LEU A 28 -3.43 -8.56 0.66
N ASN A 29 -3.58 -7.40 1.32
CA ASN A 29 -4.87 -6.74 1.46
C ASN A 29 -5.46 -6.37 0.09
N ALA A 30 -4.65 -5.81 -0.81
CA ALA A 30 -5.05 -5.47 -2.17
C ALA A 30 -5.48 -6.70 -3.00
N ILE A 31 -4.73 -7.81 -2.91
CA ILE A 31 -5.07 -9.08 -3.59
C ILE A 31 -6.43 -9.59 -3.10
N HIS A 32 -6.66 -9.59 -1.78
CA HIS A 32 -7.94 -10.00 -1.21
C HIS A 32 -9.09 -9.09 -1.66
N ALA A 33 -8.87 -7.77 -1.73
CA ALA A 33 -9.88 -6.81 -2.16
C ALA A 33 -10.24 -6.92 -3.65
N ILE A 34 -9.29 -7.27 -4.52
CA ILE A 34 -9.48 -7.42 -5.97
C ILE A 34 -10.25 -8.70 -6.33
N GLY A 35 -10.00 -9.80 -5.64
CA GLY A 35 -10.56 -11.11 -5.99
C GLY A 35 -9.91 -11.71 -7.24
N ARG A 36 -10.65 -11.80 -8.36
CA ARG A 36 -10.19 -12.56 -9.55
C ARG A 36 -9.40 -11.76 -10.58
N GLN A 37 -9.79 -10.52 -10.86
CA GLN A 37 -9.16 -9.70 -11.89
C GLN A 37 -9.15 -8.23 -11.48
N GLY A 38 -7.99 -7.60 -11.58
CA GLY A 38 -7.82 -6.20 -11.22
C GLY A 38 -6.37 -5.76 -11.32
N THR A 39 -6.10 -4.54 -10.87
CA THR A 39 -4.78 -3.92 -10.93
C THR A 39 -4.40 -3.41 -9.56
N ILE A 40 -3.15 -3.71 -9.18
CA ILE A 40 -2.44 -3.02 -8.10
C ILE A 40 -1.44 -2.08 -8.77
N THR A 41 -1.51 -0.81 -8.40
CA THR A 41 -0.62 0.26 -8.83
C THR A 41 0.18 0.75 -7.64
N VAL A 42 1.49 0.87 -7.81
CA VAL A 42 2.40 1.40 -6.79
C VAL A 42 3.16 2.58 -7.34
N GLU A 43 3.09 3.68 -6.62
CA GLU A 43 3.72 4.94 -6.97
C GLU A 43 4.61 5.40 -5.82
N ALA A 44 5.80 5.90 -6.14
CA ALA A 44 6.68 6.51 -5.16
C ALA A 44 7.09 7.91 -5.61
N LYS A 45 6.91 8.90 -4.73
CA LYS A 45 7.24 10.30 -4.98
C LYS A 45 7.93 10.94 -3.79
N GLU A 46 8.81 11.90 -4.05
CA GLU A 46 9.39 12.73 -2.99
C GLU A 46 8.32 13.58 -2.31
N SER A 47 8.51 13.85 -1.02
CA SER A 47 7.64 14.74 -0.25
C SER A 47 8.47 15.54 0.75
N GLY A 48 8.67 16.83 0.48
CA GLY A 48 9.50 17.69 1.31
C GLY A 48 10.97 17.25 1.35
N THR A 49 11.65 17.55 2.46
CA THR A 49 13.06 17.19 2.67
C THR A 49 13.15 15.79 3.27
N ASP A 50 13.89 14.91 2.59
CA ASP A 50 14.23 13.54 3.03
C ASP A 50 13.05 12.60 3.32
N ARG A 51 11.92 12.78 2.63
CA ARG A 51 10.81 11.83 2.70
C ARG A 51 10.36 11.38 1.32
N VAL A 52 9.87 10.16 1.28
CA VAL A 52 9.21 9.55 0.14
C VAL A 52 7.83 9.11 0.57
N ILE A 53 6.82 9.42 -0.23
CA ILE A 53 5.47 8.88 -0.11
C ILE A 53 5.38 7.71 -1.08
N ILE A 54 5.02 6.54 -0.56
CA ILE A 54 4.67 5.36 -1.34
C ILE A 54 3.15 5.21 -1.28
N THR A 55 2.50 5.23 -2.44
CA THR A 55 1.07 5.00 -2.59
C THR A 55 0.86 3.60 -3.18
N VAL A 56 0.03 2.79 -2.53
CA VAL A 56 -0.43 1.49 -3.05
C VAL A 56 -1.92 1.61 -3.29
N THR A 57 -2.33 1.45 -4.55
CA THR A 57 -3.73 1.57 -4.99
C THR A 57 -4.17 0.25 -5.62
N ASP A 58 -5.29 -0.30 -5.16
CA ASP A 58 -5.93 -1.47 -5.78
C ASP A 58 -7.24 -1.09 -6.49
N SER A 59 -7.68 -1.94 -7.41
CA SER A 59 -8.95 -1.79 -8.12
C SER A 59 -10.05 -2.70 -7.56
N GLY A 60 -9.95 -3.06 -6.28
CA GLY A 60 -10.87 -3.97 -5.62
C GLY A 60 -12.17 -3.32 -5.18
N LYS A 61 -12.95 -4.04 -4.38
CA LYS A 61 -14.29 -3.62 -3.91
C LYS A 61 -14.31 -2.39 -3.00
N GLY A 62 -13.13 -1.89 -2.60
CA GLY A 62 -12.99 -0.80 -1.64
C GLY A 62 -13.30 -1.23 -0.20
N ILE A 63 -13.34 -0.25 0.69
CA ILE A 63 -13.63 -0.44 2.12
C ILE A 63 -14.91 0.32 2.44
N ALA A 64 -15.83 -0.30 3.19
CA ALA A 64 -17.06 0.36 3.60
C ALA A 64 -16.74 1.53 4.56
N PRO A 65 -17.45 2.68 4.48
CA PRO A 65 -17.10 3.88 5.27
C PRO A 65 -17.04 3.65 6.78
N ASP A 66 -17.92 2.80 7.31
CA ASP A 66 -17.99 2.40 8.71
C ASP A 66 -16.79 1.56 9.18
N GLN A 67 -16.02 1.00 8.24
CA GLN A 67 -14.83 0.21 8.53
C GLN A 67 -13.53 1.02 8.44
N LEU A 68 -13.55 2.24 7.89
CA LEU A 68 -12.33 3.03 7.63
C LEU A 68 -11.53 3.36 8.91
N GLU A 69 -12.20 3.58 10.04
CA GLU A 69 -11.50 3.82 11.32
C GLU A 69 -10.88 2.52 11.88
N ALA A 70 -11.50 1.38 11.59
CA ALA A 70 -11.12 0.09 12.15
C ALA A 70 -9.95 -0.58 11.41
N ILE A 71 -9.67 -0.23 10.14
CA ILE A 71 -8.62 -0.87 9.33
C ILE A 71 -7.20 -0.73 9.91
N PHE A 72 -6.99 0.25 10.80
CA PHE A 72 -5.71 0.43 11.50
C PHE A 72 -5.67 -0.26 12.87
N THR A 73 -6.75 -0.94 13.26
CA THR A 73 -6.81 -1.69 14.52
C THR A 73 -6.05 -3.02 14.35
N PRO A 74 -5.13 -3.36 15.27
CA PRO A 74 -4.46 -4.67 15.25
C PRO A 74 -5.48 -5.81 15.17
N TYR A 75 -5.19 -6.81 14.33
CA TYR A 75 -6.05 -8.00 14.09
C TYR A 75 -7.38 -7.73 13.37
N PHE A 76 -7.62 -6.53 12.85
CA PHE A 76 -8.77 -6.27 12.00
C PHE A 76 -8.58 -6.95 10.63
N THR A 77 -9.30 -8.04 10.38
CA THR A 77 -9.35 -8.70 9.08
C THR A 77 -10.76 -8.68 8.53
N ASN A 78 -10.97 -8.04 7.38
CA ASN A 78 -12.25 -8.07 6.70
C ASN A 78 -12.39 -9.39 5.95
N GLN A 79 -13.00 -10.41 6.58
CA GLN A 79 -13.40 -11.64 5.91
C GLN A 79 -14.77 -11.40 5.26
N SER A 80 -14.78 -10.97 3.99
CA SER A 80 -15.99 -11.00 3.16
C SER A 80 -15.67 -11.27 1.70
#